data_AF-A0A1I2PG26-F1
#
_entry.id   AF-A0A1I2PG26-F1
#
_cell.length_a   1.000
_cell.length_b   1.000
_cell.length_c   1.000
_cell.angle_alpha   90.00
_cell.angle_beta   90.00
_cell.angle_gamma   90.00
#
_symmetry.space_group_name_H-M   'P 1'
#
loop_
_entity.id
_entity.type
_entity.pdbx_description
1 polymer ?
#
loop_
_entity_poly.entity_id
_entity_poly.type
_entity_poly.pdbx_seq_one_letter_code
_entity_poly.pdbx_strand_id
1 'polypeptide(L)'
;MKKNELVHYHALLKQVSTDFVERGIVTREEFAEYEELGISPVALRASRDQHEEAVLLLSEILSVAAGREAEERASEEPTAGESPSTDEHALTTW
;
A
#
# COMPACT_ATOMS: atom_id res chain seq x y z
N MET A 1 10.78 -19.72 6.01
CA MET A 1 9.42 -20.08 6.52
C MET A 1 9.08 -21.51 6.10
N LYS A 2 8.22 -22.22 6.82
CA LYS A 2 7.69 -23.54 6.41
C LYS A 2 6.70 -23.36 5.25
N LYS A 3 6.49 -24.41 4.43
CA LYS A 3 5.54 -24.35 3.30
C LYS A 3 4.14 -23.92 3.71
N ASN A 4 3.60 -24.45 4.81
CA ASN A 4 2.26 -24.07 5.26
C ASN A 4 2.20 -22.61 5.71
N GLU A 5 3.26 -22.08 6.33
CA GLU A 5 3.36 -20.66 6.68
C GLU A 5 3.35 -19.79 5.41
N LEU A 6 4.09 -20.18 4.37
CA LEU A 6 4.10 -19.50 3.08
C LEU A 6 2.75 -19.55 2.37
N VAL A 7 2.04 -20.70 2.40
CA VAL A 7 0.69 -20.82 1.84
C VAL A 7 -0.27 -19.85 2.52
N HIS A 8 -0.25 -19.79 3.85
CA HIS A 8 -1.10 -18.86 4.61
C HIS A 8 -0.73 -17.41 4.35
N TYR A 9 0.55 -17.11 4.26
CA TYR A 9 1.01 -15.75 3.99
C TYR A 9 0.70 -15.30 2.56
N HIS A 10 0.86 -16.17 1.57
CA HIS A 10 0.40 -15.92 0.20
C HIS A 10 -1.11 -15.64 0.17
N ALA A 11 -1.93 -16.43 0.87
CA ALA A 11 -3.37 -16.18 0.96
C ALA A 11 -3.70 -14.81 1.58
N LEU A 12 -3.00 -14.44 2.65
CA LEU A 12 -3.16 -13.13 3.28
C LEU A 12 -2.79 -11.98 2.33
N LEU A 13 -1.62 -12.06 1.68
CA LEU A 13 -1.18 -11.02 0.75
C LEU A 13 -2.14 -10.87 -0.42
N LYS A 14 -2.69 -11.96 -0.97
CA LYS A 14 -3.69 -11.86 -2.05
C LYS A 14 -4.98 -11.17 -1.60
N GLN A 15 -5.37 -11.35 -0.34
CA GLN A 15 -6.50 -10.61 0.24
C GLN A 15 -6.18 -9.12 0.36
N VAL A 16 -4.98 -8.76 0.81
CA VAL A 16 -4.53 -7.37 0.89
C VAL A 16 -4.43 -6.73 -0.49
N SER A 17 -3.93 -7.44 -1.50
CA SER A 17 -3.93 -6.97 -2.90
C SER A 17 -5.34 -6.66 -3.39
N THR A 18 -6.32 -7.47 -3.02
CA THR A 18 -7.72 -7.23 -3.38
C THR A 18 -8.25 -5.95 -2.73
N ASP A 19 -7.99 -5.77 -1.43
CA ASP A 19 -8.35 -4.54 -0.69
C ASP A 19 -7.71 -3.28 -1.31
N PHE A 20 -6.42 -3.34 -1.65
CA PHE A 20 -5.70 -2.21 -2.24
C PHE A 20 -6.29 -1.82 -3.60
N VAL A 21 -6.66 -2.80 -4.43
CA VAL A 21 -7.32 -2.56 -5.72
C VAL A 21 -8.71 -1.96 -5.51
N GLU A 22 -9.50 -2.48 -4.56
CA GLU A 22 -10.83 -1.97 -4.24
C GLU A 22 -10.81 -0.53 -3.71
N ARG A 23 -9.76 -0.17 -2.98
CA ARG A 23 -9.51 1.19 -2.47
C ARG A 23 -8.90 2.13 -3.52
N GLY A 24 -8.54 1.62 -4.70
CA GLY A 24 -7.91 2.41 -5.76
C GLY A 24 -6.45 2.81 -5.48
N ILE A 25 -5.78 2.17 -4.52
CA ILE A 25 -4.37 2.43 -4.16
C ILE A 25 -3.41 1.86 -5.21
N VAL A 26 -3.84 0.81 -5.89
CA VAL A 26 -3.07 0.10 -6.90
C VAL A 26 -4.03 -0.41 -7.98
N THR A 27 -3.56 -0.51 -9.21
CA THR A 27 -4.29 -1.07 -10.34
C THR A 27 -4.10 -2.60 -10.41
N ARG A 28 -4.95 -3.30 -11.17
CA ARG A 28 -4.78 -4.75 -11.36
C ARG A 28 -3.56 -5.07 -12.22
N GLU A 29 -3.25 -4.17 -13.15
CA GLU A 29 -2.14 -4.27 -14.09
C GLU A 29 -0.78 -4.27 -13.39
N GLU A 30 -0.67 -3.60 -12.24
CA GLU A 30 0.54 -3.62 -11.40
C GLU A 30 0.83 -5.01 -10.79
N PHE A 31 -0.13 -5.94 -10.82
CA PHE A 31 0.07 -7.33 -10.43
C PHE A 31 0.35 -8.27 -11.62
N ALA A 32 0.58 -7.76 -12.83
CA ALA A 32 0.78 -8.59 -14.02
C ALA A 32 1.91 -9.63 -13.85
N GLU A 33 3.06 -9.22 -13.30
CA GLU A 33 4.20 -10.12 -13.06
C GLU A 33 3.83 -11.24 -12.07
N TYR A 34 3.01 -10.94 -11.07
CA TYR A 34 2.50 -11.96 -10.14
C TYR A 34 1.54 -12.94 -10.83
N GLU A 35 0.64 -12.44 -11.67
CA GLU A 35 -0.32 -13.30 -12.39
C GLU A 35 0.40 -14.21 -13.41
N GLU A 36 1.53 -13.75 -13.98
CA GLU A 36 2.39 -14.55 -14.87
C GLU A 36 3.04 -15.76 -14.17
N LEU A 37 3.24 -15.72 -12.85
CA LEU A 37 3.70 -16.89 -12.09
C LEU A 37 2.71 -18.06 -12.17
N GLY A 38 1.42 -17.78 -12.41
CA GLY A 38 0.37 -18.80 -12.51
C GLY A 38 0.13 -19.57 -11.21
N ILE A 39 0.49 -18.98 -10.06
CA ILE A 39 0.40 -19.62 -8.74
C ILE A 39 -0.64 -18.92 -7.90
N SER A 40 -1.64 -19.67 -7.46
CA SER A 40 -2.63 -19.17 -6.50
C SER A 40 -2.33 -19.67 -5.07
N PRO A 41 -2.85 -18.99 -4.04
CA PRO A 41 -2.70 -19.44 -2.66
C PRO A 41 -3.30 -20.84 -2.39
N VAL A 42 -4.28 -21.28 -3.19
CA VAL A 42 -4.93 -22.60 -3.07
C VAL A 42 -4.19 -23.70 -3.84
N ALA A 43 -3.07 -23.37 -4.52
CA ALA A 43 -2.26 -24.33 -5.25
C ALA A 43 -1.42 -25.22 -4.30
N LEU A 44 -2.08 -26.08 -3.52
CA LEU A 44 -1.43 -26.94 -2.50
C LEU A 44 -0.30 -27.83 -3.04
N ARG A 45 -0.32 -28.14 -4.35
CA ARG A 45 0.70 -28.93 -5.04
C ARG A 45 1.92 -28.12 -5.47
N ALA A 46 1.84 -26.79 -5.50
CA ALA A 46 2.99 -25.94 -5.77
C ALA A 46 4.10 -26.18 -4.73
N SER A 47 5.35 -25.99 -5.15
CA SER A 47 6.52 -26.17 -4.28
C SER A 47 6.57 -25.08 -3.20
N ARG A 48 7.43 -25.27 -2.20
CA ARG A 48 7.68 -24.23 -1.20
C ARG A 48 8.22 -22.96 -1.87
N ASP A 49 9.22 -23.12 -2.74
CA ASP A 49 9.93 -22.01 -3.38
C ASP A 49 9.01 -21.21 -4.31
N GLN A 50 8.06 -21.90 -4.95
CA GLN A 50 6.98 -21.28 -5.72
C GLN A 50 6.07 -20.37 -4.87
N HIS A 51 5.70 -20.80 -3.65
CA HIS A 51 4.94 -19.92 -2.75
C HIS A 51 5.81 -18.79 -2.18
N GLU A 52 7.11 -19.02 -2.00
CA GLU A 52 8.06 -18.00 -1.54
C GLU A 52 8.24 -16.88 -2.58
N GLU A 53 8.42 -17.24 -3.85
CA GLU A 53 8.51 -16.29 -4.97
C GLU A 53 7.25 -15.42 -5.06
N ALA A 54 6.07 -16.06 -5.04
CA ALA A 54 4.80 -15.34 -5.04
C ALA A 54 4.65 -14.38 -3.84
N VAL A 55 5.09 -14.79 -2.65
CA VAL A 55 5.05 -13.95 -1.45
C VAL A 55 5.97 -12.74 -1.58
N LEU A 56 7.20 -12.94 -2.07
CA LEU A 56 8.18 -11.86 -2.21
C LEU A 56 7.68 -10.81 -3.20
N LEU A 57 7.20 -11.26 -4.36
CA LEU A 57 6.69 -10.38 -5.39
C LEU A 57 5.45 -9.60 -4.94
N LEU A 58 4.47 -10.26 -4.30
CA LEU A 58 3.32 -9.57 -3.73
C LEU A 58 3.72 -8.56 -2.66
N SER A 59 4.71 -8.90 -1.81
CA SER A 59 5.19 -8.00 -0.76
C SER A 59 5.84 -6.75 -1.33
N GLU A 60 6.62 -6.89 -2.40
CA GLU A 60 7.26 -5.77 -3.10
C GLU A 60 6.21 -4.81 -3.69
N ILE A 61 5.28 -5.33 -4.49
CA ILE A 61 4.21 -4.55 -5.12
C ILE A 61 3.39 -3.80 -4.05
N LEU A 62 2.98 -4.50 -2.99
CA LEU A 62 2.20 -3.92 -1.90
C LEU A 62 2.98 -2.88 -1.10
N SER A 63 4.27 -3.08 -0.88
CA SER A 63 5.11 -2.11 -0.15
C SER A 63 5.28 -0.81 -0.93
N VAL A 64 5.50 -0.90 -2.25
CA VAL A 64 5.58 0.28 -3.12
C VAL A 64 4.24 1.01 -3.17
N ALA A 65 3.13 0.28 -3.29
CA ALA A 65 1.78 0.86 -3.28
C ALA A 65 1.47 1.59 -1.96
N ALA A 66 1.78 0.96 -0.82
CA ALA A 66 1.58 1.56 0.50
C ALA A 66 2.47 2.81 0.71
N GLY A 67 3.70 2.79 0.18
CA GLY A 67 4.61 3.95 0.21
C GLY A 67 4.02 5.15 -0.53
N ARG A 68 3.54 4.95 -1.77
CA ARG A 68 2.89 6.00 -2.55
C ARG A 68 1.65 6.56 -1.86
N GLU A 69 0.76 5.69 -1.35
CA GLU A 69 -0.43 6.12 -0.60
C GLU A 69 -0.05 6.98 0.62
N ALA A 70 1.03 6.62 1.33
CA ALA A 70 1.49 7.38 2.49
C ALA A 70 2.05 8.75 2.09
N GLU A 71 2.79 8.85 0.99
CA GLU A 71 3.31 10.11 0.45
C GLU A 71 2.19 11.04 -0.03
N GLU A 72 1.20 10.50 -0.75
CA GLU A 72 0.01 11.24 -1.19
C GLU A 72 -0.75 11.82 0.01
N ARG A 73 -1.03 10.99 1.02
CA ARG A 73 -1.72 11.43 2.24
C ARG A 73 -0.95 12.50 3.01
N ALA A 74 0.39 12.43 3.03
CA ALA A 74 1.23 13.45 3.65
C ALA A 74 1.21 14.79 2.88
N SER A 75 1.00 14.75 1.57
CA SER A 75 0.90 15.95 0.73
C SER A 75 -0.46 16.65 0.80
N GLU A 76 -1.51 15.94 1.27
CA GLU A 76 -2.88 16.44 1.40
C GLU A 76 -3.18 17.09 2.76
N GLU A 77 -2.27 17.05 3.74
CA GLU A 77 -2.46 17.76 5.01
C GLU A 77 -2.50 19.29 4.78
N PRO A 78 -3.59 19.98 5.18
CA PRO A 78 -3.64 21.43 5.05
C PRO A 78 -2.64 22.05 6.01
N THR A 79 -1.72 22.84 5.46
CA THR A 79 -0.93 23.84 6.17
C THR A 79 -1.86 24.85 6.86
N ALA A 80 -2.46 24.46 7.98
CA ALA A 80 -3.18 25.35 8.87
C ALA A 80 -2.15 26.11 9.72
N GLY A 81 -1.78 27.31 9.26
CA GLY A 81 -0.89 28.19 10.01
C GLY A 81 -0.43 29.43 9.26
N GLU A 82 -1.25 29.97 8.36
CA GLU A 82 -1.05 31.33 7.87
C GLU A 82 -1.30 32.28 9.04
N SER A 83 -0.22 32.84 9.59
CA SER A 83 -0.24 33.81 10.68
C SER A 83 -1.16 34.99 10.34
N PRO A 84 -2.06 35.42 11.23
CA PRO A 84 -2.64 36.74 11.07
C PRO A 84 -1.56 37.76 11.44
N SER A 85 -0.93 38.32 10.41
CA SER A 85 -0.21 39.59 10.44
C SER A 85 -1.09 40.62 11.14
N THR A 86 -0.85 40.84 12.43
CA THR A 86 -1.41 41.98 13.16
C THR A 86 -0.37 43.08 13.10
N ASP A 87 -0.49 43.92 12.08
CA ASP A 87 0.03 45.27 12.15
C ASP A 87 -0.94 46.17 11.39
N GLU A 88 -1.82 46.84 12.14
CA GLU A 88 -2.06 48.25 11.89
C GLU A 88 -2.64 48.93 13.13
N HIS A 89 -1.88 49.95 13.54
CA HIS A 89 -2.15 50.96 14.54
C HIS A 89 -3.49 51.68 14.34
N ALA A 90 -3.95 52.23 15.47
CA ALA A 90 -4.84 53.38 15.65
C ALA A 90 -6.33 53.10 15.80
N LEU A 91 -6.83 53.11 17.05
CA LEU A 91 -7.79 54.12 17.48
C LEU A 91 -7.57 54.52 18.93
N THR A 92 -7.39 55.84 19.08
CA THR A 92 -7.25 56.68 20.26
C THR A 92 -8.51 56.71 21.12
N THR A 93 -8.41 56.41 22.41
CA THR A 93 -9.19 57.00 23.54
C THR A 93 -8.45 56.49 24.79
N TRP A 94 -7.88 57.31 25.68
CA TRP A 94 -8.48 58.23 26.66
C TRP A 94 -7.52 59.38 26.97
#